data_AF-A0A1F3VDI3-F1
#
_entry.id   AF-A0A1F3VDI3-F1
#
_cell.length_a   1.000
_cell.length_b   1.000
_cell.length_c   1.000
_cell.angle_alpha   90.00
_cell.angle_beta   90.00
_cell.angle_gamma   90.00
#
_symmetry.space_group_name_H-M   'P 1'
#
loop_
_entity.id
_entity.type
_entity.pdbx_description
1 polymer ?
#
loop_
_entity_poly.entity_id
_entity_poly.type
_entity_poly.pdbx_seq_one_letter_code
_entity_poly.pdbx_strand_id
1 'polypeptide(L)'
;MRTDLNELKNFLEYDFNKKMEFNPQYYKKAFARDLGISATALNEFLAGKRELSYKNINTVFRYINSRVHCSWCDRHKDNTKFLIQGPRNQYICNICVDKCNEIVRDYCR
;
A
#
# COMPACT_ATOMS: atom_id res chain seq x y z
N MET A 1 -16.21 0.87 4.00
CA MET A 1 -15.28 -0.27 4.15
C MET A 1 -14.88 -0.37 5.62
N ARG A 2 -15.39 -1.36 6.36
CA ARG A 2 -14.73 -1.79 7.59
C ARG A 2 -13.63 -2.75 7.13
N THR A 3 -12.40 -2.28 7.02
CA THR A 3 -11.26 -3.18 6.85
C THR A 3 -11.15 -3.99 8.14
N ASP A 4 -11.13 -5.32 8.03
CA ASP A 4 -10.93 -6.19 9.19
C ASP A 4 -9.58 -5.83 9.83
N LEU A 5 -9.55 -5.63 11.15
CA LEU A 5 -8.31 -5.33 11.87
C LEU A 5 -7.25 -6.42 11.67
N ASN A 6 -7.69 -7.66 11.41
CA ASN A 6 -6.82 -8.78 11.06
C ASN A 6 -6.24 -8.64 9.66
N GLU A 7 -7.00 -8.18 8.67
CA GLU A 7 -6.47 -7.89 7.33
C GLU A 7 -5.41 -6.80 7.39
N LEU A 8 -5.67 -5.74 8.16
CA LEU A 8 -4.70 -4.67 8.36
C LEU A 8 -3.42 -5.19 9.00
N LYS A 9 -3.53 -6.02 10.03
CA LYS A 9 -2.38 -6.65 10.67
C LYS A 9 -1.58 -7.50 9.68
N ASN A 10 -2.23 -8.38 8.93
CA ASN A 10 -1.58 -9.25 7.95
C ASN A 10 -0.85 -8.45 6.87
N PHE A 11 -1.47 -7.37 6.39
CA PHE A 11 -0.83 -6.46 5.42
C PHE A 11 0.43 -5.83 6.00
N LEU A 12 0.38 -5.31 7.24
CA LEU A 12 1.53 -4.66 7.86
C LEU A 12 2.68 -5.64 8.12
N GLU A 13 2.38 -6.88 8.50
CA GLU A 13 3.39 -7.94 8.65
C GLU A 13 4.03 -8.28 7.30
N TYR A 14 3.23 -8.43 6.24
CA TYR A 14 3.73 -8.67 4.90
C TYR A 14 4.64 -7.53 4.39
N ASP A 15 4.19 -6.27 4.51
CA ASP A 15 4.97 -5.11 4.05
C ASP A 15 6.29 -4.98 4.81
N PHE A 16 6.28 -5.23 6.12
CA PHE A 16 7.47 -5.23 6.95
C PHE A 16 8.47 -6.32 6.53
N ASN A 17 8.01 -7.56 6.36
CA ASN A 17 8.86 -8.69 5.99
C ASN A 17 9.49 -8.45 4.61
N LYS A 18 8.71 -7.98 3.64
CA LYS A 18 9.20 -7.64 2.31
C LYS A 18 10.31 -6.60 2.37
N LYS A 19 10.19 -5.56 3.20
CA LYS A 19 11.25 -4.56 3.41
C LYS A 19 12.51 -5.15 4.01
N MET A 20 12.38 -6.10 4.94
CA MET A 20 13.54 -6.80 5.53
C MET A 20 14.26 -7.67 4.50
N GLU A 21 13.54 -8.28 3.56
CA GLU A 21 14.17 -9.04 2.45
C GLU A 21 15.09 -8.17 1.60
N PHE A 22 14.69 -6.92 1.31
CA PHE A 22 15.52 -5.98 0.54
C PHE A 22 16.60 -5.28 1.37
N ASN A 23 16.37 -5.07 2.67
CA ASN A 23 17.33 -4.45 3.58
C ASN A 23 17.29 -5.16 4.94
N PRO A 24 18.20 -6.12 5.21
CA PRO A 24 18.22 -6.88 6.46
C PRO A 24 18.44 -6.04 7.71
N GLN A 25 19.00 -4.82 7.58
CA GLN A 25 19.16 -3.89 8.70
C GLN A 25 17.88 -3.13 9.02
N TYR A 26 16.84 -3.25 8.20
CA TYR A 26 15.55 -2.62 8.42
C TYR A 26 14.84 -3.26 9.63
N TYR A 27 14.36 -2.44 10.56
CA TYR A 27 13.84 -2.90 11.85
C TYR A 27 12.50 -2.25 12.18
N LYS A 28 11.75 -2.87 13.11
CA LYS A 28 10.36 -2.47 13.43
C LYS A 28 10.22 -1.00 13.86
N LYS A 29 11.22 -0.38 14.51
CA LYS A 29 11.12 1.05 14.84
C LYS A 29 11.26 1.94 13.60
N ALA A 30 12.04 1.54 12.60
CA ALA A 30 12.08 2.24 11.31
C ALA A 30 10.73 2.13 10.60
N PHE A 31 10.13 0.93 10.61
CA PHE A 31 8.79 0.73 10.06
C PHE A 31 7.71 1.55 10.78
N ALA A 32 7.77 1.65 12.10
CA ALA A 32 6.86 2.51 12.86
C ALA A 32 6.96 3.99 12.44
N ARG A 33 8.17 4.48 12.15
CA ARG A 33 8.38 5.84 11.61
C ARG A 33 7.75 6.02 10.24
N ASP A 34 7.92 5.05 9.33
CA ASP A 34 7.29 5.07 7.99
C ASP A 34 5.76 5.14 8.10
N LEU A 35 5.18 4.38 9.03
CA LEU A 35 3.74 4.37 9.32
C LEU A 35 3.25 5.63 10.06
N GLY A 36 4.16 6.47 10.58
CA GLY A 36 3.84 7.65 11.38
C GLY A 36 3.21 7.34 12.75
N ILE A 37 3.52 6.18 13.34
CA ILE A 37 3.02 5.75 14.66
C ILE A 37 4.18 5.39 15.59
N SER A 38 3.93 5.29 16.91
CA SER A 38 4.98 4.89 17.84
C SER A 38 5.35 3.41 17.69
N ALA A 39 6.61 3.06 17.94
CA ALA A 39 7.07 1.67 17.88
C ALA A 39 6.32 0.76 18.87
N THR A 40 5.99 1.28 20.05
CA THR A 40 5.14 0.58 21.03
C THR A 40 3.75 0.30 20.46
N ALA A 41 3.13 1.28 19.78
CA ALA A 41 1.82 1.11 19.17
C ALA A 41 1.80 0.02 18.11
N LEU A 42 2.81 0.03 17.25
CA LEU A 42 2.98 -1.00 16.23
C LEU A 42 3.20 -2.38 16.87
N ASN A 43 4.12 -2.50 17.83
CA ASN A 43 4.45 -3.79 18.44
C ASN A 43 3.26 -4.42 19.17
N GLU A 44 2.50 -3.62 19.93
CA GLU A 44 1.32 -4.13 20.65
C GLU A 44 0.19 -4.50 19.69
N PHE A 45 0.00 -3.74 18.61
CA PHE A 45 -0.97 -4.06 17.56
C PHE A 45 -0.62 -5.37 16.83
N LEU A 46 0.63 -5.51 16.37
CA LEU A 46 1.09 -6.75 15.73
C LEU A 46 1.05 -7.94 16.69
N ALA A 47 1.31 -7.72 17.98
CA ALA A 47 1.17 -8.77 18.99
C ALA A 47 -0.29 -9.11 19.32
N GLY A 48 -1.29 -8.41 18.76
CA GLY A 48 -2.71 -8.59 19.08
C GLY A 48 -3.08 -8.16 20.51
N LYS A 49 -2.21 -7.40 21.19
CA LYS A 49 -2.42 -6.96 22.57
C LYS A 49 -3.34 -5.75 22.67
N ARG A 50 -3.40 -4.93 21.61
CA ARG A 50 -4.28 -3.76 21.54
C ARG A 50 -4.68 -3.42 20.12
N GLU A 51 -5.81 -2.75 19.97
CA GLU A 51 -6.19 -2.08 18.73
C GLU A 51 -5.46 -0.74 18.57
N LEU A 52 -5.32 -0.28 17.32
CA LEU A 52 -4.82 1.05 17.05
C LEU A 52 -5.91 2.09 17.33
N SER A 53 -5.50 3.25 17.87
CA SER A 53 -6.40 4.39 17.97
C SER A 53 -6.84 4.86 16.57
N TYR A 54 -8.02 5.46 16.47
CA TYR A 54 -8.54 6.01 15.20
C TYR A 54 -7.53 6.95 14.51
N LYS A 55 -6.83 7.80 15.29
CA LYS A 55 -5.78 8.68 14.76
C LYS A 55 -4.64 7.88 14.13
N ASN A 56 -4.17 6.83 14.79
CA ASN A 56 -3.11 5.97 14.27
C ASN A 56 -3.58 5.19 13.04
N ILE A 57 -4.82 4.69 13.04
CA ILE A 57 -5.44 4.01 11.90
C ILE A 57 -5.43 4.93 10.66
N ASN A 58 -5.82 6.20 10.81
CA ASN A 58 -5.80 7.16 9.70
C ASN A 58 -4.39 7.40 9.17
N THR A 59 -3.39 7.51 10.05
CA THR A 59 -1.99 7.66 9.62
C THR A 59 -1.51 6.44 8.85
N VAL A 60 -1.83 5.24 9.33
CA VAL A 60 -1.51 3.97 8.66
C VAL A 60 -2.21 3.89 7.31
N PHE A 61 -3.50 4.22 7.21
CA PHE A 61 -4.20 4.24 5.92
C PHE A 61 -3.60 5.25 4.95
N ARG A 62 -3.14 6.41 5.42
CA ARG A 62 -2.44 7.37 4.57
C ARG A 62 -1.13 6.79 4.02
N TYR A 63 -0.37 6.07 4.85
CA TYR A 63 0.83 5.35 4.40
C TYR A 63 0.47 4.28 3.34
N ILE A 64 -0.56 3.47 3.57
CA ILE A 64 -1.01 2.44 2.63
C ILE A 64 -1.43 3.08 1.30
N ASN A 65 -2.20 4.16 1.36
CA ASN A 65 -2.62 4.90 0.17
C ASN A 65 -1.43 5.53 -0.57
N SER A 66 -0.39 5.95 0.15
CA SER A 66 0.86 6.46 -0.45
C SER A 66 1.70 5.39 -1.16
N ARG A 67 1.32 4.12 -1.01
CA ARG A 67 1.91 2.96 -1.69
C ARG A 67 1.07 2.49 -2.87
N VAL A 68 -0.09 3.09 -3.14
CA VAL A 68 -0.93 2.67 -4.28
C VAL A 68 -0.34 3.26 -5.56
N HIS A 69 0.30 2.40 -6.34
CA HIS A 69 0.93 2.74 -7.61
C HIS A 69 0.40 1.88 -8.75
N CYS A 70 0.54 2.40 -9.97
CA CYS A 70 0.23 1.65 -11.18
C CYS A 70 1.15 0.44 -11.29
N SER A 71 0.60 -0.76 -11.48
CA SER A 71 1.37 -2.00 -11.66
C SER A 71 2.10 -2.09 -13.01
N TRP A 72 1.79 -1.20 -13.97
CA TRP A 72 2.41 -1.18 -15.29
C TRP A 72 3.52 -0.13 -15.46
N CYS A 73 3.49 0.95 -14.68
CA CYS A 73 4.42 2.06 -14.85
C CYS A 73 4.90 2.67 -13.53
N ASP A 74 4.54 2.08 -12.40
CA ASP A 74 4.89 2.47 -11.03
C ASP A 74 4.54 3.90 -10.62
N ARG A 75 3.73 4.60 -11.41
CA ARG A 75 3.27 5.94 -11.06
C ARG A 75 2.33 5.88 -9.87
N HIS A 76 2.62 6.71 -8.88
CA HIS A 76 1.76 6.93 -7.73
C HIS A 76 0.46 7.65 -8.11
N LYS A 77 -0.57 7.50 -7.28
CA LYS A 77 -1.86 8.18 -7.47
C LYS A 77 -1.74 9.68 -7.63
N ASP A 78 -0.85 10.32 -6.88
CA ASP A 78 -0.67 11.78 -6.95
C ASP A 78 -0.13 12.27 -8.32
N ASN A 79 0.48 11.37 -9.11
CA ASN A 79 1.05 11.67 -10.43
C ASN A 79 0.09 11.32 -11.58
N THR A 80 -1.15 10.95 -11.29
CA THR A 80 -2.12 10.45 -12.29
C THR A 80 -3.52 10.97 -11.99
N LYS A 81 -4.39 11.07 -13.00
CA LYS A 81 -5.76 11.55 -12.77
C LYS A 81 -6.58 10.54 -11.97
N PHE A 82 -6.36 9.25 -12.24
CA PHE A 82 -7.01 8.16 -11.54
C PHE A 82 -6.18 6.87 -11.63
N LEU A 83 -6.38 6.00 -10.63
CA LEU A 83 -5.97 4.60 -10.64
C LEU A 83 -7.22 3.73 -10.52
N ILE A 84 -7.34 2.79 -11.45
CA ILE A 84 -8.40 1.78 -11.48
C ILE A 84 -7.87 0.55 -10.77
N GLN A 85 -8.59 0.06 -9.76
CA GLN A 85 -8.28 -1.20 -9.09
C GLN A 85 -8.78 -2.38 -9.93
N GLY A 86 -7.90 -3.34 -10.19
CA GLY A 86 -8.22 -4.61 -10.82
C GLY A 86 -8.22 -5.78 -9.84
N PRO A 87 -8.47 -7.00 -10.33
CA PRO A 87 -8.36 -8.21 -9.53
C PRO A 87 -6.97 -8.36 -8.88
N ARG A 88 -6.91 -9.10 -7.76
CA ARG A 88 -5.65 -9.44 -7.09
C ARG A 88 -4.80 -8.22 -6.68
N ASN A 89 -5.45 -7.13 -6.28
CA ASN A 89 -4.81 -5.90 -5.80
C ASN A 89 -3.84 -5.25 -6.82
N GLN A 90 -4.11 -5.43 -8.12
CA GLN A 90 -3.41 -4.72 -9.18
C GLN A 90 -4.08 -3.37 -9.43
N TYR A 91 -3.31 -2.39 -9.90
CA TYR A 91 -3.83 -1.07 -10.23
C TYR A 91 -3.31 -0.60 -11.58
N ILE A 92 -4.17 0.00 -12.40
CA ILE A 92 -3.77 0.61 -13.67
C ILE A 92 -4.13 2.10 -13.68
N CYS A 93 -3.18 2.96 -14.04
CA CYS A 93 -3.44 4.40 -14.12
C CYS A 93 -4.03 4.81 -15.47
N ASN A 94 -4.65 5.99 -15.52
CA ASN A 94 -5.24 6.55 -16.73
C ASN A 94 -4.27 6.56 -17.94
N ILE A 95 -3.01 6.92 -17.72
CA ILE A 95 -2.01 7.00 -18.79
C ILE A 95 -1.72 5.62 -19.40
N CYS A 96 -1.70 4.57 -18.58
CA CYS A 96 -1.51 3.20 -19.07
C CYS A 96 -2.74 2.70 -19.82
N VAL A 97 -3.95 3.06 -19.38
CA VAL A 97 -5.19 2.75 -20.10
C VAL A 97 -5.20 3.42 -21.47
N ASP A 98 -4.83 4.70 -21.55
CA ASP A 98 -4.77 5.45 -22.81
C ASP A 98 -3.81 4.79 -23.80
N LYS A 99 -2.60 4.41 -23.34
CA LYS A 99 -1.62 3.67 -24.15
C LYS A 99 -2.13 2.30 -24.61
N CYS A 100 -2.77 1.54 -23.73
CA CYS A 100 -3.38 0.26 -24.12
C CYS A 100 -4.44 0.46 -25.21
N ASN A 101 -5.27 1.49 -25.09
CA ASN A 101 -6.30 1.81 -26.09
C ASN A 101 -5.71 2.27 -27.43
N GLU A 102 -4.56 2.93 -27.44
CA GLU A 102 -3.81 3.24 -28.68
C GLU A 102 -3.34 1.94 -29.36
N ILE A 103 -2.67 1.06 -28.62
CA ILE A 103 -2.20 -0.25 -29.14
C ILE A 103 -3.38 -1.06 -29.70
N VAL A 104 -4.47 -1.20 -28.95
CA VAL A 104 -5.64 -1.98 -29.43
C VAL A 104 -6.24 -1.38 -30.70
N ARG A 105 -6.31 -0.05 -30.81
CA ARG A 105 -6.81 0.63 -32.02
C ARG A 105 -5.90 0.42 -33.23
N ASP A 106 -4.59 0.37 -33.03
CA ASP A 106 -3.63 0.18 -34.11
C ASP A 106 -3.60 -1.26 -34.62
N TYR A 107 -3.80 -2.25 -33.74
CA TYR A 107 -3.75 -3.68 -34.10
C TYR A 107 -5.09 -4.27 -34.56
N CYS A 108 -6.24 -3.67 -34.19
CA CYS A 108 -7.57 -4.15 -34.60
C CYS A 108 -8.17 -3.32 -35.76
N ARG A 109 -7.33 -2.86 -36.69
CA ARG A 109 -7.76 -2.22 -37.94
C ARG A 109 -8.16 -3.22 -39.01
#